data_AF-A0A7X9EGS2-F1
#
_entry.id   AF-A0A7X9EGS2-F1
#
_cell.length_a   1.000
_cell.length_b   1.000
_cell.length_c   1.000
_cell.angle_alpha   90.00
_cell.angle_beta   90.00
_cell.angle_gamma   90.00
#
_symmetry.space_group_name_H-M   'P 1'
#
loop_
_entity.id
_entity.type
_entity.pdbx_description
1 polymer ?
#
loop_
_entity_poly.entity_id
_entity_poly.type
_entity_poly.pdbx_seq_one_letter_code
_entity_poly.pdbx_strand_id
1 'polypeptide(L)'
;MADYKKIVSTVSVKNPAEVRRELYKSLDIGADIVEIRIDFFNNPKEAETLFDLIPQAKLIFSGNRKRIIKDEFNVLLKAQKMGAFIDIPFVQDFPYPDRLNKNRLIISYHGKIDSFGCLERTIKKISGISRYIKIVPPKENIFLCAQFLKWIQRVNRKYDFISFPSGDESKFARILSLAFGSKWVYCLSPNSQKSVKGQIGVKELVSYKPKEISKKTLLTGLIGYPLNFTLSPQMWNGWFEEKLIDARYLPFPAQNIQNALEAFKLLDVKFFAVTTPHKNQIIKYIDALSNKARNCESVNSVLELQNGNLFGFNTDIYGIRRAVFPLKKKAKILILGSGGVARSTLFAFNKKSHSIFLSSRNEEIGKEICYKFGAEFIKWNEKEDGNYDLVINATSAGSDNESLPWNKEKPLHSKKILDLVVAEDGLTLFEKFALSNKAKIISGRTVLLHQAKLQFRILQKLFFDYF
;
A
#
# COMPACT_ATOMS: atom_id res chain seq x y z
N MET A 1 7.92 -0.33 -28.04
CA MET A 1 7.55 -1.17 -26.87
C MET A 1 6.53 -0.52 -25.92
N ALA A 2 6.36 0.82 -25.91
CA ALA A 2 5.46 1.52 -24.99
C ALA A 2 3.95 1.38 -25.32
N ASP A 3 3.55 1.11 -26.57
CA ASP A 3 2.14 1.17 -27.01
C ASP A 3 1.20 0.13 -26.40
N TYR A 4 1.72 -0.90 -25.73
CA TYR A 4 0.92 -2.00 -25.18
C TYR A 4 0.58 -1.87 -23.69
N LYS A 5 1.25 -0.98 -22.95
CA LYS A 5 0.99 -0.83 -21.50
C LYS A 5 -0.27 -0.01 -21.25
N LYS A 6 -1.30 -0.62 -20.64
CA LYS A 6 -2.59 0.07 -20.37
C LYS A 6 -3.00 -0.02 -18.90
N ILE A 7 -3.59 1.06 -18.41
CA ILE A 7 -4.28 1.16 -17.12
C ILE A 7 -5.77 1.05 -17.41
N VAL A 8 -6.41 0.05 -16.81
CA VAL A 8 -7.84 -0.22 -16.94
C VAL A 8 -8.55 0.20 -15.65
N SER A 9 -9.48 1.14 -15.74
CA SER A 9 -10.31 1.52 -14.59
C SER A 9 -11.58 0.68 -14.58
N THR A 10 -11.76 -0.13 -13.54
CA THR A 10 -12.98 -0.93 -13.34
C THR A 10 -14.07 -0.07 -12.69
N VAL A 11 -15.22 0.00 -13.37
CA VAL A 11 -16.43 0.66 -12.92
C VAL A 11 -17.43 -0.40 -12.46
N SER A 12 -17.73 -0.43 -11.16
CA SER A 12 -18.63 -1.36 -10.49
C SER A 12 -19.72 -0.58 -9.74
N VAL A 13 -20.67 -0.03 -10.52
CA VAL A 13 -21.78 0.83 -10.07
C VAL A 13 -23.11 0.26 -10.57
N LYS A 14 -24.23 0.77 -10.06
CA LYS A 14 -25.53 0.09 -10.21
C LYS A 14 -26.33 0.45 -11.47
N ASN A 15 -26.01 1.57 -12.13
CA ASN A 15 -26.79 2.06 -13.27
C ASN A 15 -25.93 2.76 -14.34
N PRO A 16 -26.44 2.91 -15.59
CA PRO A 16 -25.70 3.54 -16.69
C PRO A 16 -25.29 5.01 -16.48
N ALA A 17 -26.11 5.81 -15.77
CA ALA A 17 -25.79 7.21 -15.54
C ALA A 17 -24.55 7.38 -14.65
N GLU A 18 -24.43 6.55 -13.60
CA GLU A 18 -23.23 6.46 -12.78
C GLU A 18 -22.02 5.98 -13.58
N VAL A 19 -22.20 5.02 -14.50
CA VAL A 19 -21.11 4.57 -15.38
C VAL A 19 -20.55 5.70 -16.21
N ARG A 20 -21.40 6.51 -16.87
CA ARG A 20 -20.94 7.66 -17.67
C ARG A 20 -20.07 8.61 -16.85
N ARG A 21 -20.52 8.96 -15.64
CA ARG A 21 -19.78 9.84 -14.73
C ARG A 21 -18.43 9.24 -14.32
N GLU A 22 -18.39 7.97 -13.94
CA GLU A 22 -17.16 7.30 -13.50
C GLU A 22 -16.18 7.02 -14.64
N LEU A 23 -16.68 6.80 -15.86
CA LEU A 23 -15.89 6.65 -17.08
C LEU A 23 -15.11 7.91 -17.35
N TYR A 24 -15.77 9.07 -17.49
CA TYR A 24 -15.09 10.33 -17.79
C TYR A 24 -14.08 10.70 -16.71
N LYS A 25 -14.47 10.59 -15.43
CA LYS A 25 -13.54 10.80 -14.30
C LYS A 25 -12.32 9.89 -14.38
N SER A 26 -12.48 8.62 -14.76
CA SER A 26 -11.36 7.69 -14.85
C SER A 26 -10.40 8.05 -15.98
N LEU A 27 -10.93 8.48 -17.13
CA LEU A 27 -10.13 8.94 -18.26
C LEU A 27 -9.37 10.22 -17.92
N ASP A 28 -10.03 11.19 -17.29
CA ASP A 28 -9.41 12.45 -16.84
C ASP A 28 -8.26 12.23 -15.85
N ILE A 29 -8.38 11.22 -14.98
CA ILE A 29 -7.32 10.85 -14.03
C ILE A 29 -6.13 10.15 -14.73
N GLY A 30 -6.33 9.57 -15.92
CA GLY A 30 -5.26 8.94 -16.70
C GLY A 30 -5.40 7.44 -16.95
N ALA A 31 -6.61 6.87 -16.81
CA ALA A 31 -6.89 5.52 -17.32
C ALA A 31 -6.89 5.51 -18.85
N ASP A 32 -6.43 4.41 -19.46
CA ASP A 32 -6.47 4.25 -20.93
C ASP A 32 -7.74 3.58 -21.44
N ILE A 33 -8.35 2.75 -20.59
CA ILE A 33 -9.49 1.88 -20.91
C ILE A 33 -10.39 1.83 -19.68
N VAL A 34 -11.70 1.75 -19.88
CA VAL A 34 -12.68 1.56 -18.80
C VAL A 34 -13.34 0.18 -18.93
N GLU A 35 -13.31 -0.59 -17.84
CA GLU A 35 -14.03 -1.87 -17.71
C GLU A 35 -15.38 -1.62 -17.02
N ILE A 36 -16.48 -1.93 -17.69
CA ILE A 36 -17.84 -1.83 -17.16
C ILE A 36 -18.25 -3.22 -16.67
N ARG A 37 -18.58 -3.32 -15.38
CA ARG A 37 -19.08 -4.53 -14.73
C ARG A 37 -20.60 -4.61 -14.83
N ILE A 38 -21.10 -5.30 -15.85
CA ILE A 38 -22.55 -5.40 -16.10
C ILE A 38 -23.26 -6.25 -15.04
N ASP A 39 -22.52 -7.08 -14.30
CA ASP A 39 -23.05 -7.89 -13.20
C ASP A 39 -23.37 -7.07 -11.93
N PHE A 40 -23.03 -5.78 -11.91
CA PHE A 40 -23.43 -4.84 -10.84
C PHE A 40 -24.76 -4.14 -11.11
N PHE A 41 -25.30 -4.28 -12.33
CA PHE A 41 -26.58 -3.69 -12.68
C PHE A 41 -27.71 -4.57 -12.14
N ASN A 42 -28.86 -3.96 -11.87
CA ASN A 42 -30.06 -4.72 -11.54
C ASN A 42 -30.49 -5.61 -12.72
N ASN A 43 -30.36 -5.09 -13.95
CA ASN A 43 -30.55 -5.83 -15.18
C ASN A 43 -29.36 -5.59 -16.14
N PRO A 44 -28.59 -6.63 -16.52
CA PRO A 44 -27.46 -6.49 -17.43
C PRO A 44 -27.80 -5.83 -18.77
N LYS A 45 -29.05 -5.95 -19.26
CA LYS A 45 -29.49 -5.34 -20.52
C LYS A 45 -29.45 -3.81 -20.51
N GLU A 46 -29.50 -3.19 -19.33
CA GLU A 46 -29.35 -1.73 -19.20
C GLU A 46 -28.00 -1.24 -19.75
N ALA A 47 -26.98 -2.10 -19.78
CA ALA A 47 -25.67 -1.78 -20.36
C ALA A 47 -25.69 -1.56 -21.88
N GLU A 48 -26.73 -2.00 -22.59
CA GLU A 48 -26.87 -1.73 -24.03
C GLU A 48 -27.03 -0.22 -24.30
N THR A 49 -27.55 0.54 -23.33
CA THR A 49 -27.66 2.01 -23.40
C THR A 49 -26.32 2.75 -23.35
N LEU A 50 -25.21 2.02 -23.15
CA LEU A 50 -23.85 2.56 -23.09
C LEU A 50 -23.05 2.26 -24.37
N PHE A 51 -23.64 1.59 -25.37
CA PHE A 51 -22.95 1.24 -26.60
C PHE A 51 -22.62 2.45 -27.48
N ASP A 52 -23.39 3.54 -27.33
CA ASP A 52 -23.12 4.85 -27.92
C ASP A 52 -21.78 5.46 -27.48
N LEU A 53 -21.23 5.02 -26.35
CA LEU A 53 -19.93 5.47 -25.83
C LEU A 53 -18.74 4.75 -26.50
N ILE A 54 -18.95 3.60 -27.14
CA ILE A 54 -17.87 2.76 -27.70
C ILE A 54 -17.06 3.50 -28.79
N PRO A 55 -17.68 4.29 -29.70
CA PRO A 55 -16.91 5.11 -30.65
C PRO A 55 -16.07 6.20 -29.99
N GLN A 56 -16.44 6.64 -28.78
CA GLN A 56 -15.83 7.77 -28.08
C GLN A 56 -14.73 7.34 -27.11
N ALA A 57 -14.76 6.09 -26.62
CA ALA A 57 -13.85 5.58 -25.61
C ALA A 57 -13.48 4.10 -25.81
N LYS A 58 -12.30 3.70 -25.33
CA LYS A 58 -11.91 2.28 -25.29
C LYS A 58 -12.58 1.60 -24.10
N LEU A 59 -13.54 0.72 -24.38
CA LEU A 59 -14.33 0.03 -23.37
C LEU A 59 -14.08 -1.47 -23.35
N ILE A 60 -14.15 -2.04 -22.15
CA ILE A 60 -14.28 -3.46 -21.88
C ILE A 60 -15.62 -3.67 -21.19
N PHE A 61 -16.45 -4.59 -21.70
CA PHE A 61 -17.62 -5.07 -20.97
C PHE A 61 -17.31 -6.43 -20.36
N SER A 62 -17.72 -6.63 -19.11
CA SER A 62 -17.43 -7.86 -18.37
C SER A 62 -18.54 -8.17 -17.39
N GLY A 63 -18.82 -9.45 -17.19
CA GLY A 63 -19.86 -9.92 -16.28
C GLY A 63 -19.30 -10.63 -15.04
N ASN A 64 -20.01 -11.66 -14.60
CA ASN A 64 -19.60 -12.48 -13.48
C ASN A 64 -18.24 -13.17 -13.75
N ARG A 65 -17.37 -13.19 -12.73
CA ARG A 65 -15.99 -13.71 -12.86
C ARG A 65 -15.83 -15.22 -12.68
N LYS A 66 -16.91 -15.94 -12.37
CA LYS A 66 -16.89 -17.39 -12.07
C LYS A 66 -17.76 -18.23 -12.99
N ARG A 67 -18.79 -17.63 -13.59
CA ARG A 67 -19.77 -18.33 -14.43
C ARG A 67 -20.23 -17.42 -15.56
N ILE A 68 -20.81 -18.03 -16.59
CA ILE A 68 -21.38 -17.32 -17.73
C ILE A 68 -22.90 -17.31 -17.55
N ILE A 69 -23.48 -16.12 -17.34
CA ILE A 69 -24.93 -15.94 -17.23
C ILE A 69 -25.48 -15.57 -18.61
N LYS A 70 -26.57 -16.21 -19.06
CA LYS A 70 -27.08 -16.08 -20.43
C LYS A 70 -27.35 -14.62 -20.83
N ASP A 71 -28.00 -13.85 -19.97
CA ASP A 71 -28.31 -12.44 -20.26
C ASP A 71 -27.05 -11.57 -20.31
N GLU A 72 -26.11 -11.75 -19.38
CA GLU A 72 -24.80 -11.09 -19.44
C GLU A 72 -24.07 -11.43 -20.74
N PHE A 73 -24.03 -12.73 -21.10
CA PHE A 73 -23.34 -13.20 -22.30
C PHE A 73 -23.92 -12.59 -23.58
N ASN A 74 -25.25 -12.49 -23.68
CA ASN A 74 -25.91 -11.85 -24.81
C ASN A 74 -25.51 -10.37 -24.95
N VAL A 75 -25.44 -9.64 -23.83
CA VAL A 75 -25.00 -8.24 -23.80
C VAL A 75 -23.54 -8.13 -24.24
N LEU A 76 -22.66 -9.01 -23.76
CA LEU A 76 -21.25 -9.06 -24.19
C LEU A 76 -21.13 -9.29 -25.70
N LEU A 77 -21.86 -10.25 -26.26
CA LEU A 77 -21.83 -10.50 -27.71
C LEU A 77 -22.27 -9.27 -28.53
N LYS A 78 -23.29 -8.54 -28.07
CA LYS A 78 -23.72 -7.28 -28.72
C LYS A 78 -22.65 -6.20 -28.59
N ALA A 79 -22.05 -6.03 -27.41
CA ALA A 79 -20.99 -5.05 -27.17
C ALA A 79 -19.76 -5.29 -28.06
N GLN A 80 -19.37 -6.56 -28.24
CA GLN A 80 -18.25 -6.92 -29.12
C GLN A 80 -18.55 -6.60 -30.60
N LYS A 81 -19.79 -6.83 -31.06
CA LYS A 81 -20.22 -6.43 -32.42
C LYS A 81 -20.13 -4.92 -32.65
N MET A 82 -20.36 -4.13 -31.60
CA MET A 82 -20.20 -2.68 -31.61
C MET A 82 -18.73 -2.22 -31.52
N GLY A 83 -17.77 -3.15 -31.33
CA GLY A 83 -16.33 -2.87 -31.33
C GLY A 83 -15.67 -2.78 -29.95
N ALA A 84 -16.41 -3.04 -28.86
CA ALA A 84 -15.83 -3.09 -27.52
C ALA A 84 -14.98 -4.35 -27.32
N PHE A 85 -14.06 -4.29 -26.35
CA PHE A 85 -13.51 -5.52 -25.77
C PHE A 85 -14.55 -6.18 -24.87
N ILE A 86 -14.48 -7.50 -24.77
CA ILE A 86 -15.26 -8.26 -23.78
C ILE A 86 -14.36 -9.18 -22.95
N ASP A 87 -14.70 -9.33 -21.68
CA ASP A 87 -14.05 -10.27 -20.76
C ASP A 87 -15.04 -11.34 -20.30
N ILE A 88 -14.71 -12.60 -20.58
CA ILE A 88 -15.50 -13.77 -20.22
C ILE A 88 -14.65 -14.68 -19.32
N PRO A 89 -15.17 -15.19 -18.19
CA PRO A 89 -14.41 -16.10 -17.35
C PRO A 89 -14.10 -17.42 -18.07
N PHE A 90 -12.93 -17.97 -17.80
CA PHE A 90 -12.57 -19.32 -18.22
C PHE A 90 -13.39 -20.33 -17.41
N VAL A 91 -14.25 -21.06 -18.11
CA VAL A 91 -15.03 -22.18 -17.58
C VAL A 91 -14.61 -23.43 -18.34
N GLN A 92 -14.20 -24.46 -17.62
CA GLN A 92 -13.79 -25.71 -18.22
C GLN A 92 -14.95 -26.32 -19.01
N ASP A 93 -14.65 -26.79 -20.23
CA ASP A 93 -15.58 -27.44 -21.16
C ASP A 93 -16.78 -26.57 -21.61
N PHE A 94 -16.71 -25.25 -21.40
CA PHE A 94 -17.69 -24.32 -21.96
C PHE A 94 -17.49 -24.18 -23.48
N PRO A 95 -18.54 -24.37 -24.31
CA PRO A 95 -18.44 -24.23 -25.75
C PRO A 95 -18.43 -22.76 -26.15
N TYR A 96 -17.24 -22.15 -26.18
CA TYR A 96 -17.07 -20.78 -26.65
C TYR A 96 -17.45 -20.68 -28.14
N PRO A 97 -18.35 -19.75 -28.54
CA PRO A 97 -18.76 -19.61 -29.93
C PRO A 97 -17.60 -19.30 -30.88
N ASP A 98 -17.53 -19.98 -32.03
CA ASP A 98 -16.46 -19.81 -33.02
C ASP A 98 -16.38 -18.39 -33.61
N ARG A 99 -17.51 -17.67 -33.63
CA ARG A 99 -17.63 -16.33 -34.21
C ARG A 99 -17.08 -15.20 -33.31
N LEU A 100 -16.49 -15.51 -32.16
CA LEU A 100 -15.93 -14.49 -31.28
C LEU A 100 -14.69 -13.83 -31.90
N ASN A 101 -14.64 -12.50 -31.87
CA ASN A 101 -13.47 -11.76 -32.34
C ASN A 101 -12.33 -11.91 -31.33
N LYS A 102 -11.36 -12.79 -31.62
CA LYS A 102 -10.22 -13.09 -30.74
C LYS A 102 -9.37 -11.86 -30.38
N ASN A 103 -9.35 -10.81 -31.22
CA ASN A 103 -8.61 -9.56 -30.96
C ASN A 103 -9.34 -8.60 -30.02
N ARG A 104 -10.62 -8.85 -29.73
CA ARG A 104 -11.47 -8.07 -28.80
C ARG A 104 -12.03 -8.96 -27.68
N LEU A 105 -11.43 -10.13 -27.49
CA LEU A 105 -11.80 -11.09 -26.46
C LEU A 105 -10.69 -11.14 -25.42
N ILE A 106 -11.10 -11.15 -24.16
CA ILE A 106 -10.28 -11.45 -23.00
C ILE A 106 -10.91 -12.68 -22.35
N ILE A 107 -10.10 -13.67 -22.03
CA ILE A 107 -10.54 -14.80 -21.23
C ILE A 107 -9.83 -14.71 -19.87
N SER A 108 -10.61 -14.60 -18.80
CA SER A 108 -10.11 -14.36 -17.46
C SER A 108 -10.16 -15.59 -16.55
N TYR A 109 -9.12 -15.79 -15.74
CA TYR A 109 -9.05 -16.83 -14.73
C TYR A 109 -8.73 -16.19 -13.37
N HIS A 110 -9.61 -16.42 -12.41
CA HIS A 110 -9.56 -15.86 -11.05
C HIS A 110 -9.35 -16.92 -9.96
N GLY A 111 -9.08 -18.18 -10.35
CA GLY A 111 -8.94 -19.30 -9.43
C GLY A 111 -7.60 -19.32 -8.69
N LYS A 112 -7.53 -20.18 -7.66
CA LYS A 112 -6.27 -20.51 -6.98
C LYS A 112 -5.33 -21.22 -7.96
N ILE A 113 -4.02 -21.08 -7.73
CA ILE A 113 -2.99 -21.76 -8.52
C ILE A 113 -2.33 -22.79 -7.63
N ASP A 114 -2.51 -24.08 -7.95
CA ASP A 114 -1.84 -25.18 -7.25
C ASP A 114 -0.35 -25.22 -7.58
N SER A 115 -0.02 -25.07 -8.87
CA SER A 115 1.36 -24.96 -9.35
C SER A 115 1.42 -24.16 -10.64
N PHE A 116 2.58 -23.57 -10.93
CA PHE A 116 2.80 -22.87 -12.20
C PHE A 116 2.70 -23.80 -13.42
N GLY A 117 3.06 -25.09 -13.28
CA GLY A 117 2.88 -26.08 -14.34
C GLY A 117 1.41 -26.35 -14.66
N CYS A 118 0.54 -26.45 -13.64
CA CYS A 118 -0.91 -26.54 -13.84
C CYS A 118 -1.46 -25.28 -14.52
N LEU A 119 -1.03 -24.10 -14.07
CA LEU A 119 -1.45 -22.83 -14.66
C LEU A 119 -1.06 -22.73 -16.14
N GLU A 120 0.15 -23.14 -16.52
CA GLU A 120 0.61 -23.11 -17.92
C GLU A 120 -0.24 -24.01 -18.83
N ARG A 121 -0.75 -25.14 -18.33
CA ARG A 121 -1.72 -25.98 -19.07
C ARG A 121 -3.04 -25.26 -19.29
N THR A 122 -3.57 -24.59 -18.27
CA THR A 122 -4.79 -23.76 -18.39
C THR A 122 -4.59 -22.63 -19.39
N ILE A 123 -3.44 -21.95 -19.35
CA ILE A 123 -3.10 -20.88 -20.29
C ILE A 123 -3.04 -21.41 -21.72
N LYS A 124 -2.45 -22.58 -21.95
CA LYS A 124 -2.41 -23.19 -23.29
C LYS A 124 -3.83 -23.40 -23.84
N LYS A 125 -4.77 -23.89 -23.02
CA LYS A 125 -6.18 -24.00 -23.40
C LYS A 125 -6.79 -22.64 -23.75
N ILE A 126 -6.59 -21.64 -22.88
CA ILE A 126 -7.13 -20.28 -23.09
C ILE A 126 -6.56 -19.64 -24.37
N SER A 127 -5.28 -19.86 -24.67
CA SER A 127 -4.61 -19.28 -25.84
C SER A 127 -5.18 -19.77 -27.18
N GLY A 128 -5.82 -20.95 -27.21
CA GLY A 128 -6.57 -21.42 -28.39
C GLY A 128 -7.87 -20.62 -28.63
N ILE A 129 -8.43 -20.03 -27.57
CA ILE A 129 -9.72 -19.34 -27.57
C ILE A 129 -9.53 -17.83 -27.81
N SER A 130 -8.56 -17.21 -27.12
CA SER A 130 -8.40 -15.76 -27.05
C SER A 130 -6.95 -15.32 -27.19
N ARG A 131 -6.76 -14.14 -27.80
CA ARG A 131 -5.45 -13.47 -27.83
C ARG A 131 -5.03 -12.98 -26.45
N TYR A 132 -5.95 -12.32 -25.73
CA TYR A 132 -5.66 -11.76 -24.41
C TYR A 132 -6.06 -12.73 -23.30
N ILE A 133 -5.10 -13.02 -22.43
CA ILE A 133 -5.25 -13.99 -21.33
C ILE A 133 -5.11 -13.24 -20.01
N LYS A 134 -6.21 -13.16 -19.24
CA LYS A 134 -6.23 -12.46 -17.95
C LYS A 134 -6.11 -13.44 -16.80
N ILE A 135 -5.03 -13.39 -16.02
CA ILE A 135 -4.79 -14.30 -14.90
C ILE A 135 -4.65 -13.50 -13.61
N VAL A 136 -5.61 -13.62 -12.71
CA VAL A 136 -5.66 -12.84 -11.46
C VAL A 136 -5.92 -13.76 -10.28
N PRO A 137 -4.89 -14.48 -9.81
CA PRO A 137 -5.03 -15.42 -8.71
C PRO A 137 -5.08 -14.68 -7.36
N PRO A 138 -5.79 -15.21 -6.36
CA PRO A 138 -5.58 -14.81 -4.98
C PRO A 138 -4.22 -15.32 -4.51
N LYS A 139 -3.46 -14.46 -3.83
CA LYS A 139 -2.20 -14.81 -3.17
C LYS A 139 -2.26 -14.35 -1.72
N GLU A 140 -1.77 -15.21 -0.84
CA GLU A 140 -1.97 -15.06 0.61
C GLU A 140 -0.92 -14.13 1.24
N ASN A 141 0.27 -14.03 0.65
CA ASN A 141 1.35 -13.20 1.17
C ASN A 141 2.20 -12.53 0.08
N ILE A 142 2.99 -11.56 0.51
CA ILE A 142 3.92 -10.76 -0.30
C ILE A 142 4.94 -11.60 -1.08
N PHE A 143 5.48 -12.66 -0.50
CA PHE A 143 6.47 -13.52 -1.16
C PHE A 143 5.88 -14.25 -2.36
N LEU A 144 4.71 -14.86 -2.20
CA LEU A 144 3.99 -15.51 -3.29
C LEU A 144 3.58 -14.52 -4.38
N CYS A 145 3.30 -13.26 -4.03
CA CYS A 145 3.07 -12.19 -5.01
C CYS A 145 4.34 -11.89 -5.82
N ALA A 146 5.51 -11.80 -5.18
CA ALA A 146 6.79 -11.57 -5.84
C ALA A 146 7.19 -12.74 -6.75
N GLN A 147 7.02 -13.98 -6.29
CA GLN A 147 7.22 -15.18 -7.12
C GLN A 147 6.33 -15.17 -8.36
N PHE A 148 5.06 -14.75 -8.22
CA PHE A 148 4.14 -14.64 -9.34
C PHE A 148 4.59 -13.59 -10.36
N LEU A 149 5.10 -12.44 -9.92
CA LEU A 149 5.68 -11.44 -10.83
C LEU A 149 6.88 -12.01 -11.61
N LYS A 150 7.78 -12.73 -10.94
CA LYS A 150 8.92 -13.39 -11.61
C LYS A 150 8.46 -14.44 -12.61
N TRP A 151 7.41 -15.19 -12.26
CA TRP A 151 6.81 -16.12 -13.20
C TRP A 151 6.26 -15.40 -14.43
N ILE A 152 5.48 -14.31 -14.27
CA ILE A 152 5.00 -13.48 -15.40
C ILE A 152 6.17 -13.03 -16.27
N GLN A 153 7.25 -12.53 -15.65
CA GLN A 153 8.43 -12.06 -16.35
C GLN A 153 9.08 -13.14 -17.24
N ARG A 154 9.06 -14.39 -16.79
CA ARG A 154 9.59 -15.54 -17.52
C ARG A 154 8.70 -15.94 -18.70
N VAL A 155 7.37 -15.85 -18.56
CA VAL A 155 6.42 -16.37 -19.56
C VAL A 155 5.85 -15.31 -20.51
N ASN A 156 6.02 -14.02 -20.23
CA ASN A 156 5.41 -12.90 -20.97
C ASN A 156 5.76 -12.82 -22.47
N ARG A 157 6.80 -13.52 -22.93
CA ARG A 157 7.17 -13.56 -24.35
C ARG A 157 6.28 -14.46 -25.19
N LYS A 158 5.57 -15.40 -24.55
CA LYS A 158 4.74 -16.40 -25.25
C LYS A 158 3.30 -15.94 -25.48
N TYR A 159 2.77 -15.07 -24.63
CA TYR A 159 1.35 -14.72 -24.63
C TYR A 159 1.14 -13.24 -24.28
N ASP A 160 0.06 -12.65 -24.79
CA ASP A 160 -0.39 -11.31 -24.42
C ASP A 160 -1.14 -11.36 -23.06
N PHE A 161 -0.35 -11.44 -21.96
CA PHE A 161 -0.90 -11.55 -20.61
C PHE A 161 -1.42 -10.24 -20.03
N ILE A 162 -2.53 -10.34 -19.32
CA ILE A 162 -3.04 -9.36 -18.37
C ILE A 162 -2.98 -10.03 -17.00
N SER A 163 -1.88 -9.86 -16.27
CA SER A 163 -1.62 -10.69 -15.08
C SER A 163 -1.09 -9.88 -13.91
N PHE A 164 -1.72 -10.07 -12.75
CA PHE A 164 -1.31 -9.52 -11.47
C PHE A 164 -2.01 -10.31 -10.35
N PRO A 165 -1.39 -10.45 -9.17
CA PRO A 165 -2.06 -11.13 -8.07
C PRO A 165 -3.11 -10.23 -7.41
N SER A 166 -3.98 -10.85 -6.64
CA SER A 166 -4.93 -10.20 -5.73
C SER A 166 -4.70 -10.66 -4.29
N GLY A 167 -5.26 -9.95 -3.32
CA GLY A 167 -5.04 -10.21 -1.90
C GLY A 167 -4.58 -8.97 -1.16
N ASP A 168 -4.64 -9.02 0.18
CA ASP A 168 -4.38 -7.85 1.03
C ASP A 168 -2.91 -7.39 0.97
N GLU A 169 -1.99 -8.31 0.65
CA GLU A 169 -0.55 -8.04 0.49
C GLU A 169 -0.11 -7.77 -0.98
N SER A 170 -1.06 -7.71 -1.93
CA SER A 170 -0.74 -7.70 -3.38
C SER A 170 -0.53 -6.30 -3.99
N LYS A 171 -0.65 -5.22 -3.20
CA LYS A 171 -0.68 -3.84 -3.69
C LYS A 171 0.54 -3.50 -4.58
N PHE A 172 1.76 -3.74 -4.09
CA PHE A 172 2.98 -3.51 -4.86
C PHE A 172 3.00 -4.31 -6.17
N ALA A 173 2.51 -5.55 -6.14
CA ALA A 173 2.59 -6.44 -7.29
C ALA A 173 1.66 -6.00 -8.42
N ARG A 174 0.50 -5.43 -8.08
CA ARG A 174 -0.36 -4.77 -9.05
C ARG A 174 0.37 -3.61 -9.74
N ILE A 175 1.03 -2.74 -8.97
CA ILE A 175 1.78 -1.58 -9.50
C ILE A 175 2.92 -2.05 -10.42
N LEU A 176 3.70 -3.04 -10.00
CA LEU A 176 4.85 -3.56 -10.74
C LEU A 176 4.48 -4.46 -11.93
N SER A 177 3.26 -4.97 -12.02
CA SER A 177 2.86 -5.97 -13.01
C SER A 177 3.24 -5.60 -14.45
N LEU A 178 3.12 -4.32 -14.83
CA LEU A 178 3.51 -3.83 -16.16
C LEU A 178 5.02 -3.95 -16.41
N ALA A 179 5.86 -3.68 -15.41
CA ALA A 179 7.31 -3.81 -15.50
C ALA A 179 7.77 -5.29 -15.60
N PHE A 180 6.97 -6.19 -15.03
CA PHE A 180 7.19 -7.64 -15.11
C PHE A 180 6.54 -8.28 -16.35
N GLY A 181 5.90 -7.49 -17.21
CA GLY A 181 5.46 -7.90 -18.54
C GLY A 181 3.97 -8.19 -18.69
N SER A 182 3.15 -7.87 -17.68
CA SER A 182 1.72 -7.69 -17.94
C SER A 182 1.52 -6.57 -18.96
N LYS A 183 0.62 -6.78 -19.92
CA LYS A 183 0.22 -5.73 -20.86
C LYS A 183 -0.62 -4.70 -20.15
N TRP A 184 -1.62 -5.13 -19.38
CA TRP A 184 -2.54 -4.22 -18.72
C TRP A 184 -2.58 -4.44 -17.21
N VAL A 185 -2.96 -3.40 -16.47
CA VAL A 185 -3.17 -3.43 -15.03
C VAL A 185 -4.52 -2.82 -14.70
N TYR A 186 -5.24 -3.39 -13.73
CA TYR A 186 -6.59 -2.95 -13.37
C TYR A 186 -6.58 -2.21 -12.04
N CYS A 187 -7.32 -1.10 -11.98
CA CYS A 187 -7.61 -0.30 -10.80
C CYS A 187 -9.13 -0.13 -10.60
N LEU A 188 -9.54 0.58 -9.56
CA LEU A 188 -10.93 0.89 -9.24
C LEU A 188 -11.24 2.35 -9.57
N SER A 189 -12.41 2.62 -10.16
CA SER A 189 -12.88 4.00 -10.33
C SER A 189 -13.21 4.65 -8.97
N PRO A 190 -13.18 5.99 -8.85
CA PRO A 190 -13.29 6.69 -7.57
C PRO A 190 -14.49 6.30 -6.69
N ASN A 191 -15.69 6.17 -7.25
CA ASN A 191 -16.91 5.88 -6.48
C ASN A 191 -17.44 4.46 -6.72
N SER A 192 -16.60 3.55 -7.21
CA SER A 192 -16.98 2.16 -7.45
C SER A 192 -16.81 1.28 -6.22
N GLN A 193 -17.62 0.22 -6.14
CA GLN A 193 -17.47 -0.79 -5.10
C GLN A 193 -16.25 -1.68 -5.38
N LYS A 194 -15.44 -1.94 -4.34
CA LYS A 194 -14.30 -2.87 -4.42
C LYS A 194 -14.81 -4.26 -4.78
N SER A 195 -14.29 -4.80 -5.88
CA SER A 195 -14.68 -6.13 -6.36
C SER A 195 -13.72 -7.24 -5.93
N VAL A 196 -12.51 -6.87 -5.47
CA VAL A 196 -11.45 -7.79 -5.03
C VAL A 196 -10.60 -7.14 -3.93
N LYS A 197 -10.09 -7.96 -3.01
CA LYS A 197 -9.05 -7.58 -2.06
C LYS A 197 -7.78 -7.07 -2.75
N GLY A 198 -7.20 -6.00 -2.22
CA GLY A 198 -5.99 -5.36 -2.77
C GLY A 198 -6.22 -4.54 -4.06
N GLN A 199 -7.47 -4.23 -4.42
CA GLN A 199 -7.75 -3.33 -5.54
C GLN A 199 -7.39 -1.88 -5.16
N ILE A 200 -6.61 -1.23 -6.04
CA ILE A 200 -6.09 0.14 -5.88
C ILE A 200 -6.98 1.09 -6.66
N GLY A 201 -7.25 2.29 -6.14
CA GLY A 201 -7.97 3.33 -6.87
C GLY A 201 -7.17 3.88 -8.05
N VAL A 202 -7.84 4.35 -9.10
CA VAL A 202 -7.19 4.87 -10.32
C VAL A 202 -6.21 6.00 -10.03
N LYS A 203 -6.59 6.96 -9.16
CA LYS A 203 -5.73 8.07 -8.74
C LYS A 203 -4.47 7.58 -8.03
N GLU A 204 -4.60 6.61 -7.14
CA GLU A 204 -3.47 6.02 -6.42
C GLU A 204 -2.54 5.29 -7.41
N LEU A 205 -3.08 4.42 -8.29
CA LEU A 205 -2.28 3.64 -9.23
C LEU A 205 -1.51 4.53 -10.22
N VAL A 206 -2.17 5.55 -10.79
CA VAL A 206 -1.55 6.48 -11.76
C VAL A 206 -0.42 7.27 -11.09
N SER A 207 -0.55 7.63 -9.81
CA SER A 207 0.49 8.39 -9.11
C SER A 207 1.83 7.64 -8.96
N TYR A 208 1.85 6.31 -9.09
CA TYR A 208 3.08 5.52 -9.13
C TYR A 208 3.73 5.46 -10.52
N LYS A 209 3.09 6.01 -11.56
CA LYS A 209 3.54 5.98 -12.95
C LYS A 209 3.98 4.57 -13.40
N PRO A 210 3.13 3.53 -13.25
CA PRO A 210 3.52 2.13 -13.44
C PRO A 210 4.01 1.82 -14.87
N LYS A 211 3.65 2.65 -15.85
CA LYS A 211 4.10 2.51 -17.24
C LYS A 211 5.60 2.82 -17.41
N GLU A 212 6.13 3.72 -16.59
CA GLU A 212 7.53 4.18 -16.62
C GLU A 212 8.48 3.23 -15.89
N ILE A 213 7.96 2.39 -15.00
CA ILE A 213 8.78 1.43 -14.26
C ILE A 213 9.39 0.41 -15.23
N SER A 214 10.71 0.28 -15.15
CA SER A 214 11.52 -0.61 -15.96
C SER A 214 12.38 -1.54 -15.10
N LYS A 215 13.21 -2.39 -15.73
CA LYS A 215 14.19 -3.22 -15.00
C LYS A 215 15.34 -2.40 -14.41
N LYS A 216 15.56 -1.17 -14.88
CA LYS A 216 16.62 -0.28 -14.41
C LYS A 216 16.16 0.60 -13.24
N THR A 217 14.84 0.77 -13.10
CA THR A 217 14.25 1.58 -12.04
C THR A 217 14.57 0.98 -10.69
N LEU A 218 15.24 1.74 -9.83
CA LEU A 218 15.55 1.34 -8.47
C LEU A 218 14.27 1.19 -7.66
N LEU A 219 14.02 0.01 -7.10
CA LEU A 219 12.88 -0.21 -6.24
C LEU A 219 13.23 0.08 -4.78
N THR A 220 12.42 0.93 -4.16
CA THR A 220 12.46 1.24 -2.74
C THR A 220 11.06 1.13 -2.14
N GLY A 221 10.90 1.14 -0.83
CA GLY A 221 9.54 1.15 -0.30
C GLY A 221 9.35 1.20 1.20
N LEU A 222 8.10 1.00 1.61
CA LEU A 222 7.69 0.92 3.01
C LEU A 222 7.12 -0.46 3.29
N ILE A 223 7.70 -1.17 4.27
CA ILE A 223 7.12 -2.39 4.82
C ILE A 223 6.36 -2.10 6.13
N GLY A 224 5.18 -2.70 6.27
CA GLY A 224 4.34 -2.65 7.46
C GLY A 224 3.04 -3.41 7.26
N TYR A 225 2.21 -3.47 8.31
CA TYR A 225 0.85 -4.02 8.19
C TYR A 225 -0.09 -3.50 9.29
N PRO A 226 -1.34 -3.10 8.94
CA PRO A 226 -1.82 -2.84 7.58
C PRO A 226 -1.16 -1.59 6.97
N LEU A 227 -1.11 -1.49 5.64
CA LEU A 227 -0.68 -0.29 4.90
C LEU A 227 -1.83 0.31 4.09
N ASN A 228 -2.94 0.58 4.78
CA ASN A 228 -4.15 1.13 4.15
C ASN A 228 -3.88 2.53 3.58
N PHE A 229 -3.28 3.39 4.40
CA PHE A 229 -2.90 4.76 4.04
C PHE A 229 -1.47 5.06 4.48
N THR A 230 -0.72 5.75 3.62
CA THR A 230 0.60 6.30 3.94
C THR A 230 0.96 7.41 2.96
N LEU A 231 1.48 8.52 3.47
CA LEU A 231 2.00 9.64 2.65
C LEU A 231 3.41 9.38 2.11
N SER A 232 4.10 8.34 2.62
CA SER A 232 5.51 8.09 2.28
C SER A 232 5.72 7.91 0.77
N PRO A 233 4.90 7.13 0.04
CA PRO A 233 5.12 6.95 -1.39
C PRO A 233 4.96 8.24 -2.20
N GLN A 234 3.97 9.08 -1.89
CA GLN A 234 3.79 10.36 -2.57
C GLN A 234 5.00 11.28 -2.35
N MET A 235 5.45 11.38 -1.10
CA MET A 235 6.59 12.23 -0.73
C MET A 235 7.90 11.75 -1.38
N TRP A 236 8.20 10.46 -1.31
CA TRP A 236 9.44 9.90 -1.87
C TRP A 236 9.46 9.92 -3.40
N ASN A 237 8.37 9.54 -4.06
CA ASN A 237 8.31 9.59 -5.53
C ASN A 237 8.40 11.04 -6.02
N GLY A 238 7.81 12.01 -5.32
CA GLY A 238 8.00 13.44 -5.63
C GLY A 238 9.46 13.88 -5.54
N TRP A 239 10.20 13.45 -4.52
CA TRP A 239 11.63 13.75 -4.40
C TRP A 239 12.49 13.06 -5.46
N PHE A 240 12.18 11.81 -5.83
CA PHE A 240 12.87 11.14 -6.93
C PHE A 240 12.65 11.87 -8.26
N GLU A 241 11.42 12.33 -8.52
CA GLU A 241 11.11 13.11 -9.72
C GLU A 241 11.83 14.47 -9.74
N GLU A 242 11.81 15.21 -8.63
CA GLU A 242 12.52 16.50 -8.51
C GLU A 242 14.03 16.35 -8.76
N LYS A 243 14.61 15.23 -8.32
CA LYS A 243 16.05 14.92 -8.47
C LYS A 243 16.39 14.13 -9.73
N LEU A 244 15.42 13.86 -10.60
CA LEU A 244 15.60 13.06 -11.83
C LEU A 244 16.22 11.68 -11.58
N ILE A 245 15.89 11.06 -10.45
CA ILE A 245 16.35 9.73 -10.06
C ILE A 245 15.35 8.68 -10.59
N ASP A 246 15.81 7.72 -11.39
CA ASP A 246 14.98 6.57 -11.84
C ASP A 246 14.79 5.57 -10.69
N ALA A 247 13.95 5.96 -9.73
CA ALA A 247 13.57 5.16 -8.58
C ALA A 247 12.06 5.23 -8.31
N ARG A 248 11.52 4.20 -7.67
CA ARG A 248 10.11 4.13 -7.27
C ARG A 248 9.98 3.62 -5.85
N TYR A 249 9.27 4.40 -5.03
CA TYR A 249 8.92 4.08 -3.66
C TYR A 249 7.52 3.47 -3.60
N LEU A 250 7.41 2.20 -3.19
CA LEU A 250 6.15 1.45 -3.18
C LEU A 250 5.74 1.00 -1.76
N PRO A 251 4.43 0.84 -1.50
CA PRO A 251 3.95 0.20 -0.28
C PRO A 251 4.03 -1.33 -0.41
N PHE A 252 4.68 -1.98 0.56
CA PHE A 252 4.83 -3.42 0.67
C PHE A 252 4.11 -3.95 1.92
N PRO A 253 2.76 -4.09 1.87
CA PRO A 253 1.99 -4.67 2.97
C PRO A 253 2.45 -6.10 3.22
N ALA A 254 2.85 -6.40 4.45
CA ALA A 254 3.34 -7.72 4.83
C ALA A 254 3.05 -8.00 6.30
N GLN A 255 2.30 -9.04 6.62
CA GLN A 255 2.09 -9.48 8.00
C GLN A 255 3.34 -10.16 8.57
N ASN A 256 4.10 -10.85 7.72
CA ASN A 256 5.30 -11.57 8.10
C ASN A 256 6.55 -10.89 7.48
N ILE A 257 7.47 -10.47 8.35
CA ILE A 257 8.70 -9.78 7.95
C ILE A 257 9.63 -10.67 7.10
N GLN A 258 9.72 -11.98 7.37
CA GLN A 258 10.58 -12.89 6.61
C GLN A 258 10.09 -13.00 5.15
N ASN A 259 8.79 -13.19 4.95
CA ASN A 259 8.20 -13.23 3.60
C ASN A 259 8.50 -11.94 2.82
N ALA A 260 8.49 -10.78 3.49
CA ALA A 260 8.82 -9.51 2.85
C ALA A 260 10.30 -9.42 2.45
N LEU A 261 11.22 -9.87 3.31
CA LEU A 261 12.66 -9.88 2.98
C LEU A 261 12.96 -10.83 1.83
N GLU A 262 12.32 -12.01 1.79
CA GLU A 262 12.43 -12.93 0.66
C GLU A 262 11.86 -12.32 -0.63
N ALA A 263 10.73 -11.60 -0.54
CA ALA A 263 10.18 -10.85 -1.67
C ALA A 263 11.13 -9.75 -2.16
N PHE A 264 11.76 -9.01 -1.24
CA PHE A 264 12.70 -7.93 -1.58
C PHE A 264 13.93 -8.46 -2.28
N LYS A 265 14.45 -9.61 -1.85
CA LYS A 265 15.55 -10.30 -2.53
C LYS A 265 15.18 -10.71 -3.95
N LEU A 266 13.95 -11.18 -4.18
CA LEU A 266 13.46 -11.46 -5.53
C LEU A 266 13.33 -10.19 -6.37
N LEU A 267 12.75 -9.13 -5.80
CA LEU A 267 12.41 -7.90 -6.53
C LEU A 267 13.55 -6.90 -6.65
N ASP A 268 14.68 -7.15 -6.00
CA ASP A 268 15.84 -6.27 -5.94
C ASP A 268 15.54 -4.92 -5.26
N VAL A 269 14.85 -4.96 -4.12
CA VAL A 269 14.50 -3.75 -3.33
C VAL A 269 15.69 -3.35 -2.46
N LYS A 270 16.32 -2.22 -2.79
CA LYS A 270 17.60 -1.80 -2.18
C LYS A 270 17.45 -0.98 -0.90
N PHE A 271 16.37 -0.21 -0.79
CA PHE A 271 16.08 0.58 0.40
C PHE A 271 14.64 0.42 0.81
N PHE A 272 14.39 0.26 2.10
CA PHE A 272 13.04 0.27 2.61
C PHE A 272 12.93 0.84 4.01
N ALA A 273 11.90 1.67 4.22
CA ALA A 273 11.47 2.05 5.54
C ALA A 273 10.64 0.94 6.17
N VAL A 274 10.67 0.86 7.49
CA VAL A 274 9.97 -0.14 8.30
C VAL A 274 9.03 0.60 9.24
N THR A 275 7.75 0.22 9.21
CA THR A 275 6.75 0.71 10.14
C THR A 275 6.11 -0.42 10.94
N THR A 276 5.13 -0.08 11.78
CA THR A 276 4.38 -1.02 12.61
C THR A 276 3.88 -2.22 11.78
N PRO A 277 3.99 -3.45 12.31
CA PRO A 277 4.54 -3.84 13.62
C PRO A 277 6.04 -4.24 13.59
N HIS A 278 6.75 -4.03 12.48
CA HIS A 278 8.01 -4.73 12.20
C HIS A 278 9.28 -4.09 12.76
N LYS A 279 9.18 -2.86 13.28
CA LYS A 279 10.37 -2.07 13.67
C LYS A 279 11.28 -2.75 14.70
N ASN A 280 10.74 -3.63 15.54
CA ASN A 280 11.53 -4.42 16.50
C ASN A 280 11.91 -5.79 15.92
N GLN A 281 10.95 -6.47 15.30
CA GLN A 281 11.13 -7.84 14.77
C GLN A 281 12.19 -7.91 13.67
N ILE A 282 12.36 -6.83 12.90
CA ILE A 282 13.32 -6.82 11.81
C ILE A 282 14.78 -6.93 12.28
N ILE A 283 15.08 -6.53 13.51
CA ILE A 283 16.46 -6.44 14.05
C ILE A 283 17.22 -7.76 13.91
N LYS A 284 16.53 -8.90 14.09
CA LYS A 284 17.15 -10.24 13.97
C LYS A 284 17.59 -10.62 12.55
N TYR A 285 17.21 -9.83 11.54
CA TYR A 285 17.59 -10.04 10.14
C TYR A 285 18.55 -8.96 9.63
N ILE A 286 19.04 -8.08 10.51
CA ILE A 286 19.95 -6.99 10.12
C ILE A 286 21.38 -7.36 10.48
N ASP A 287 22.28 -7.31 9.49
CA ASP A 287 23.69 -7.64 9.67
C ASP A 287 24.46 -6.57 10.44
N ALA A 288 24.12 -5.29 10.22
CA ALA A 288 24.76 -4.16 10.89
C ALA A 288 23.75 -3.10 11.33
N LEU A 289 23.87 -2.64 12.59
CA LEU A 289 23.00 -1.62 13.17
C LEU A 289 23.76 -0.35 13.48
N SER A 290 23.16 0.80 13.15
CA SER A 290 23.60 2.08 13.72
C SER A 290 23.50 2.09 15.25
N ASN A 291 24.37 2.84 15.94
CA ASN A 291 24.34 2.95 17.40
C ASN A 291 22.97 3.37 17.94
N LYS A 292 22.28 4.27 17.24
CA LYS A 292 20.93 4.71 17.62
C LYS A 292 19.93 3.56 17.55
N ALA A 293 19.89 2.83 16.44
CA ALA A 293 18.96 1.71 16.25
C ALA A 293 19.22 0.56 17.24
N ARG A 294 20.49 0.27 17.54
CA ARG A 294 20.89 -0.71 18.56
C ARG A 294 20.39 -0.30 19.94
N ASN A 295 20.66 0.94 20.35
CA ASN A 295 20.33 1.40 21.70
C ASN A 295 18.83 1.64 21.92
N CYS A 296 18.08 2.06 20.88
CA CYS A 296 16.64 2.20 20.97
C CYS A 296 15.88 0.91 20.62
N GLU A 297 16.58 -0.15 20.21
CA GLU A 297 16.01 -1.44 19.80
C GLU A 297 14.88 -1.30 18.79
N SER A 298 15.07 -0.40 17.82
CA SER A 298 14.08 -0.15 16.80
C SER A 298 14.75 0.31 15.52
N VAL A 299 14.41 -0.36 14.41
CA VAL A 299 14.86 -0.03 13.06
C VAL A 299 13.65 0.46 12.28
N ASN A 300 13.74 1.67 11.72
CA ASN A 300 12.71 2.21 10.83
C ASN A 300 13.18 2.33 9.37
N SER A 301 14.44 1.98 9.10
CA SER A 301 15.07 2.15 7.80
C SER A 301 16.12 1.08 7.59
N VAL A 302 16.12 0.46 6.42
CA VAL A 302 17.11 -0.54 6.02
C VAL A 302 17.64 -0.22 4.63
N LEU A 303 18.96 -0.32 4.49
CA LEU A 303 19.67 -0.20 3.22
C LEU A 303 20.43 -1.50 2.96
N GLU A 304 20.27 -2.08 1.78
CA GLU A 304 21.13 -3.16 1.31
C GLU A 304 22.46 -2.57 0.82
N LEU A 305 23.56 -3.04 1.40
CA LEU A 305 24.92 -2.64 1.03
C LEU A 305 25.38 -3.42 -0.22
N GLN A 306 26.47 -2.98 -0.84
CA GLN A 306 26.99 -3.60 -2.07
C GLN A 306 27.33 -5.09 -1.93
N ASN A 307 27.67 -5.55 -0.72
CA ASN A 307 27.95 -6.96 -0.44
C ASN A 307 26.68 -7.80 -0.15
N GLY A 308 25.49 -7.20 -0.25
CA GLY A 308 24.20 -7.83 0.06
C GLY A 308 23.81 -7.78 1.54
N ASN A 309 24.65 -7.24 2.41
CA ASN A 309 24.32 -7.13 3.84
C ASN A 309 23.30 -6.02 4.08
N LEU A 310 22.42 -6.23 5.04
CA LEU A 310 21.41 -5.27 5.48
C LEU A 310 21.96 -4.37 6.59
N PHE A 311 21.96 -3.06 6.34
CA PHE A 311 22.26 -2.04 7.34
C PHE A 311 20.99 -1.38 7.86
N GLY A 312 20.72 -1.53 9.16
CA GLY A 312 19.53 -1.00 9.84
C GLY A 312 19.83 0.27 10.65
N PHE A 313 18.98 1.27 10.49
CA PHE A 313 19.09 2.53 11.23
C PHE A 313 17.73 3.11 11.63
N ASN A 314 17.77 4.15 12.48
CA ASN A 314 16.59 4.79 13.05
C ASN A 314 16.62 6.31 12.82
N THR A 315 15.65 6.81 12.04
CA THR A 315 15.43 8.24 11.80
C THR A 315 14.24 8.81 12.55
N ASP A 316 13.39 7.97 13.17
CA ASP A 316 12.25 8.40 13.99
C ASP A 316 12.73 9.30 15.13
N ILE A 317 13.84 8.94 15.79
CA ILE A 317 14.48 9.76 16.84
C ILE A 317 14.74 11.19 16.37
N TYR A 318 15.25 11.35 15.14
CA TYR A 318 15.53 12.67 14.58
C TYR A 318 14.24 13.44 14.28
N GLY A 319 13.26 12.76 13.68
CA GLY A 319 11.95 13.34 13.37
C GLY A 319 11.23 13.86 14.62
N ILE A 320 11.22 13.06 15.69
CA ILE A 320 10.59 13.41 16.97
C ILE A 320 11.28 14.62 17.58
N ARG A 321 12.62 14.63 17.68
CA ARG A 321 13.37 15.76 18.26
C ARG A 321 13.13 17.06 17.49
N ARG A 322 13.02 17.00 16.17
CA ARG A 322 12.69 18.17 15.34
C ARG A 322 11.26 18.65 15.56
N ALA A 323 10.29 17.74 15.62
CA ALA A 323 8.88 18.08 15.76
C ALA A 323 8.56 18.76 17.12
N VAL A 324 9.22 18.35 18.19
CA VAL A 324 8.95 18.89 19.55
C VAL A 324 9.82 20.07 19.93
N PHE A 325 10.77 20.48 19.08
CA PHE A 325 11.71 21.58 19.38
C PHE A 325 11.05 22.97 19.17
N PRO A 326 11.30 23.94 20.06
CA PRO A 326 11.96 23.80 21.37
C PRO A 326 11.01 23.21 22.43
N LEU A 327 11.56 22.35 23.28
CA LEU A 327 10.87 21.83 24.47
C LEU A 327 11.40 22.53 25.72
N LYS A 328 10.53 22.81 26.68
CA LYS A 328 10.89 23.42 27.97
C LYS A 328 11.88 22.52 28.74
N LYS A 329 12.84 23.12 29.45
CA LYS A 329 13.68 22.40 30.43
C LYS A 329 12.80 21.72 31.50
N LYS A 330 13.17 20.51 31.93
CA LYS A 330 12.43 19.72 32.94
C LYS A 330 10.96 19.48 32.59
N ALA A 331 10.63 19.38 31.30
CA ALA A 331 9.27 19.04 30.86
C ALA A 331 8.81 17.67 31.40
N LYS A 332 7.53 17.57 31.75
CA LYS A 332 6.85 16.29 32.02
C LYS A 332 6.29 15.72 30.72
N ILE A 333 6.77 14.55 30.30
CA ILE A 333 6.40 13.91 29.03
C ILE A 333 5.74 12.56 29.30
N LEU A 334 4.52 12.35 28.80
CA LEU A 334 3.86 11.05 28.80
C LEU A 334 3.90 10.44 27.41
N ILE A 335 4.35 9.19 27.29
CA ILE A 335 4.37 8.43 26.05
C ILE A 335 3.35 7.28 26.16
N LEU A 336 2.46 7.18 25.19
CA LEU A 336 1.43 6.15 25.11
C LEU A 336 1.87 5.06 24.12
N GLY A 337 2.04 3.84 24.58
CA GLY A 337 2.46 2.68 23.77
C GLY A 337 3.82 2.12 24.15
N SER A 338 4.13 0.94 23.63
CA SER A 338 5.35 0.17 23.93
C SER A 338 6.02 -0.43 22.68
N GLY A 339 5.57 -0.04 21.48
CA GLY A 339 6.15 -0.50 20.22
C GLY A 339 7.47 0.19 19.84
N GLY A 340 8.01 -0.14 18.67
CA GLY A 340 9.31 0.40 18.21
C GLY A 340 9.36 1.93 18.15
N VAL A 341 8.26 2.59 17.76
CA VAL A 341 8.23 4.07 17.77
C VAL A 341 8.22 4.63 19.19
N ALA A 342 7.59 3.96 20.17
CA ALA A 342 7.65 4.37 21.57
C ALA A 342 9.07 4.27 22.15
N ARG A 343 9.82 3.20 21.82
CA ARG A 343 11.24 3.07 22.18
C ARG A 343 12.10 4.15 21.54
N SER A 344 11.82 4.48 20.27
CA SER A 344 12.47 5.60 19.57
C SER A 344 12.18 6.95 20.24
N THR A 345 10.93 7.16 20.68
CA THR A 345 10.50 8.35 21.44
C THR A 345 11.19 8.44 22.78
N LEU A 346 11.26 7.36 23.56
CA LEU A 346 12.00 7.32 24.82
C LEU A 346 13.47 7.70 24.63
N PHE A 347 14.11 7.11 23.62
CA PHE A 347 15.51 7.43 23.29
C PHE A 347 15.71 8.86 22.76
N ALA A 348 14.68 9.47 22.17
CA ALA A 348 14.73 10.85 21.70
C ALA A 348 14.86 11.87 22.84
N PHE A 349 14.40 11.52 24.05
CA PHE A 349 14.45 12.36 25.23
C PHE A 349 15.55 11.94 26.20
N ASN A 350 16.18 12.93 26.83
CA ASN A 350 17.16 12.67 27.87
C ASN A 350 16.48 12.73 29.25
N LYS A 351 16.49 11.62 29.99
CA LYS A 351 15.94 11.54 31.36
C LYS A 351 16.61 12.50 32.35
N LYS A 352 17.85 12.93 32.09
CA LYS A 352 18.51 13.96 32.91
C LYS A 352 17.88 15.36 32.73
N SER A 353 17.12 15.55 31.65
CA SER A 353 16.55 16.84 31.27
C SER A 353 15.03 16.91 31.42
N HIS A 354 14.35 15.78 31.59
CA HIS A 354 12.89 15.65 31.55
C HIS A 354 12.39 14.52 32.46
N SER A 355 11.19 14.68 33.03
CA SER A 355 10.46 13.59 33.68
C SER A 355 9.67 12.84 32.62
N ILE A 356 10.01 11.57 32.39
CA ILE A 356 9.47 10.78 31.29
C ILE A 356 8.64 9.64 31.87
N PHE A 357 7.39 9.56 31.42
CA PHE A 357 6.43 8.55 31.79
C PHE A 357 6.04 7.73 30.56
N LEU A 358 5.82 6.43 30.74
CA LEU A 358 5.31 5.53 29.71
C LEU A 358 4.05 4.85 30.20
N SER A 359 3.04 4.77 29.34
CA SER A 359 1.84 3.96 29.60
C SER A 359 1.58 3.01 28.44
N SER A 360 1.40 1.73 28.76
CA SER A 360 1.21 0.65 27.79
C SER A 360 0.08 -0.28 28.23
N ARG A 361 -0.68 -0.82 27.28
CA ARG A 361 -1.71 -1.84 27.53
C ARG A 361 -1.12 -3.14 28.06
N ASN A 362 0.07 -3.51 27.58
CA ASN A 362 0.84 -4.61 28.15
C ASN A 362 1.76 -4.02 29.24
N GLU A 363 1.41 -4.29 30.49
CA GLU A 363 2.10 -3.75 31.67
C GLU A 363 3.52 -4.31 31.83
N GLU A 364 3.71 -5.60 31.59
CA GLU A 364 5.00 -6.27 31.70
C GLU A 364 6.03 -5.66 30.72
N ILE A 365 5.67 -5.59 29.43
CA ILE A 365 6.51 -4.96 28.40
C ILE A 365 6.74 -3.48 28.72
N GLY A 366 5.73 -2.79 29.23
CA GLY A 366 5.83 -1.38 29.60
C GLY A 366 6.86 -1.14 30.72
N LYS A 367 6.83 -1.95 31.78
CA LYS A 367 7.78 -1.87 32.90
C LYS A 367 9.20 -2.21 32.47
N GLU A 368 9.39 -3.23 31.64
CA GLU A 368 10.69 -3.61 31.09
C GLU A 368 11.32 -2.44 30.30
N ILE A 369 10.54 -1.83 29.40
CA ILE A 369 10.96 -0.67 28.63
C ILE A 369 11.29 0.51 29.56
N CYS A 370 10.44 0.79 30.55
CA CYS A 370 10.69 1.86 31.53
C CYS A 370 12.02 1.68 32.26
N TYR A 371 12.27 0.48 32.79
CA TYR A 371 13.52 0.14 33.47
C TYR A 371 14.73 0.42 32.56
N LYS A 372 14.66 -0.05 31.31
CA LYS A 372 15.75 0.09 30.34
C LYS A 372 16.06 1.54 29.97
N PHE A 373 15.02 2.34 29.71
CA PHE A 373 15.19 3.74 29.27
C PHE A 373 15.23 4.74 30.44
N GLY A 374 15.01 4.27 31.68
CA GLY A 374 14.93 5.11 32.87
C GLY A 374 13.72 6.05 32.86
N ALA A 375 12.58 5.55 32.41
CA ALA A 375 11.28 6.22 32.49
C ALA A 375 10.44 5.62 33.62
N GLU A 376 9.40 6.32 34.04
CA GLU A 376 8.44 5.85 35.04
C GLU A 376 7.24 5.19 34.35
N PHE A 377 6.81 4.03 34.83
CA PHE A 377 5.66 3.33 34.27
C PHE A 377 4.36 3.78 34.92
N ILE A 378 3.35 4.10 34.10
CA ILE A 378 1.99 4.43 34.52
C ILE A 378 1.03 3.40 33.93
N LYS A 379 0.20 2.74 34.76
CA LYS A 379 -0.77 1.76 34.25
C LYS A 379 -1.74 2.40 33.28
N TRP A 380 -2.17 1.63 32.27
CA TRP A 380 -3.00 2.15 31.18
C TRP A 380 -4.27 2.86 31.64
N ASN A 381 -4.94 2.38 32.68
CA ASN A 381 -6.19 2.97 33.16
C ASN A 381 -5.99 4.01 34.29
N GLU A 382 -4.81 4.03 34.88
CA GLU A 382 -4.38 4.93 35.98
C GLU A 382 -3.59 6.13 35.43
N LYS A 383 -3.73 6.44 34.14
CA LYS A 383 -3.25 7.72 33.59
C LYS A 383 -4.04 8.84 34.26
N GLU A 384 -3.52 9.35 35.38
CA GLU A 384 -4.12 10.40 36.19
C GLU A 384 -3.92 11.79 35.60
N ASP A 385 -4.62 12.76 36.20
CA ASP A 385 -4.69 14.21 35.94
C ASP A 385 -3.34 14.97 36.11
N GLY A 386 -2.22 14.33 35.80
CA GLY A 386 -0.93 14.98 35.76
C GLY A 386 -0.93 16.10 34.71
N ASN A 387 -0.54 17.32 35.10
CA ASN A 387 -0.25 18.40 34.17
C ASN A 387 1.02 18.06 33.35
N TYR A 388 0.84 17.41 32.21
CA TYR A 388 1.93 17.08 31.28
C TYR A 388 2.25 18.28 30.40
N ASP A 389 3.54 18.53 30.17
CA ASP A 389 3.94 19.52 29.16
C ASP A 389 3.81 18.96 27.74
N LEU A 390 3.89 17.62 27.59
CA LEU A 390 3.74 16.93 26.32
C LEU A 390 3.16 15.51 26.52
N VAL A 391 2.11 15.16 25.77
CA VAL A 391 1.61 13.77 25.66
C VAL A 391 1.85 13.26 24.23
N ILE A 392 2.44 12.09 24.08
CA ILE A 392 2.81 11.51 22.78
C ILE A 392 2.03 10.22 22.56
N ASN A 393 1.16 10.19 21.55
CA ASN A 393 0.58 8.94 21.07
C ASN A 393 1.60 8.21 20.19
N ALA A 394 2.17 7.13 20.73
CA ALA A 394 3.07 6.20 20.04
C ALA A 394 2.41 4.81 19.84
N THR A 395 1.09 4.75 19.91
CA THR A 395 0.28 3.56 19.61
C THR A 395 -0.21 3.58 18.16
N SER A 396 -0.94 2.55 17.76
CA SER A 396 -1.73 2.56 16.51
C SER A 396 -3.17 3.05 16.71
N ALA A 397 -3.59 3.42 17.91
CA ALA A 397 -4.96 3.90 18.15
C ALA A 397 -5.18 5.22 17.38
N GLY A 398 -6.25 5.24 16.58
CA GLY A 398 -6.58 6.33 15.66
C GLY A 398 -6.30 6.00 14.20
N SER A 399 -5.54 4.94 13.88
CA SER A 399 -5.30 4.53 12.49
C SER A 399 -6.52 3.94 11.79
N ASP A 400 -7.50 3.52 12.60
CA ASP A 400 -8.82 3.03 12.20
C ASP A 400 -9.86 4.17 12.12
N ASN A 401 -9.49 5.41 12.47
CA ASN A 401 -10.39 6.55 12.65
C ASN A 401 -11.51 6.34 13.69
N GLU A 402 -11.37 5.35 14.57
CA GLU A 402 -12.39 4.99 15.59
C GLU A 402 -11.79 4.94 16.99
N SER A 403 -10.56 4.45 17.13
CA SER A 403 -9.91 4.26 18.43
C SER A 403 -9.25 5.54 18.94
N LEU A 404 -9.33 5.78 20.25
CA LEU A 404 -8.57 6.80 20.97
C LEU A 404 -7.49 6.15 21.86
N PRO A 405 -6.30 6.74 21.98
CA PRO A 405 -5.27 6.28 22.93
C PRO A 405 -5.55 6.73 24.38
N TRP A 406 -6.71 7.37 24.61
CA TRP A 406 -7.12 7.97 25.88
C TRP A 406 -8.59 7.66 26.16
N ASN A 407 -8.97 7.61 27.44
CA ASN A 407 -10.38 7.50 27.81
C ASN A 407 -11.06 8.86 27.62
N LYS A 408 -11.99 8.96 26.66
CA LYS A 408 -12.74 10.20 26.35
C LYS A 408 -13.50 10.81 27.54
N GLU A 409 -13.81 10.01 28.56
CA GLU A 409 -14.51 10.45 29.77
C GLU A 409 -13.57 11.07 30.81
N LYS A 410 -12.25 10.89 30.66
CA LYS A 410 -11.25 11.48 31.54
C LYS A 410 -10.65 12.73 30.90
N PRO A 411 -10.41 13.81 31.67
CA PRO A 411 -9.77 15.01 31.13
C PRO A 411 -8.34 14.69 30.65
N LEU A 412 -7.87 15.43 29.65
CA LEU A 412 -6.48 15.38 29.19
C LEU A 412 -5.78 16.67 29.58
N HIS A 413 -5.12 16.67 30.73
CA HIS A 413 -4.35 17.81 31.22
C HIS A 413 -2.97 17.88 30.55
N SER A 414 -2.94 18.38 29.32
CA SER A 414 -1.69 18.56 28.57
C SER A 414 -1.59 19.91 27.88
N LYS A 415 -0.39 20.51 27.91
CA LYS A 415 -0.11 21.74 27.14
C LYS A 415 0.02 21.48 25.64
N LYS A 416 0.60 20.33 25.28
CA LYS A 416 0.84 19.92 23.90
C LYS A 416 0.62 18.43 23.74
N ILE A 417 0.09 18.02 22.60
CA ILE A 417 0.15 16.62 22.18
C ILE A 417 1.05 16.45 20.95
N LEU A 418 1.62 15.26 20.79
CA LEU A 418 2.16 14.77 19.53
C LEU A 418 1.45 13.48 19.18
N ASP A 419 0.73 13.45 18.07
CA ASP A 419 0.15 12.21 17.56
C ASP A 419 1.04 11.64 16.46
N LEU A 420 1.63 10.45 16.67
CA LEU A 420 2.44 9.80 15.63
C LEU A 420 1.58 9.07 14.59
N VAL A 421 0.28 8.93 14.84
CA VAL A 421 -0.69 8.51 13.82
C VAL A 421 -0.95 9.68 12.88
N VAL A 422 -1.01 9.40 11.58
CA VAL A 422 -1.26 10.41 10.55
C VAL A 422 -2.59 10.09 9.88
N ALA A 423 -3.55 11.01 10.02
CA ALA A 423 -4.81 10.95 9.30
C ALA A 423 -4.62 11.16 7.80
N GLU A 424 -5.44 10.48 7.00
CA GLU A 424 -5.56 10.70 5.57
C GLU A 424 -6.02 12.13 5.28
N ASP A 425 -7.15 12.51 5.87
CA ASP A 425 -7.72 13.85 5.77
C ASP A 425 -7.99 14.46 7.16
N GLY A 426 -7.73 15.75 7.29
CA GLY A 426 -8.01 16.51 8.52
C GLY A 426 -7.18 16.08 9.73
N LEU A 427 -7.85 16.00 10.89
CA LEU A 427 -7.26 15.68 12.18
C LEU A 427 -7.64 14.26 12.63
N THR A 428 -6.72 13.59 13.32
CA THR A 428 -7.01 12.31 14.01
C THR A 428 -8.03 12.52 15.13
N LEU A 429 -8.64 11.43 15.63
CA LEU A 429 -9.51 11.51 16.80
C LEU A 429 -8.77 12.04 18.04
N PHE A 430 -7.50 11.66 18.22
CA PHE A 430 -6.72 12.14 19.36
C PHE A 430 -6.38 13.63 19.23
N GLU A 431 -6.08 14.11 18.03
CA GLU A 431 -5.90 15.55 17.75
C GLU A 431 -7.21 16.34 18.02
N LYS A 432 -8.36 15.84 17.56
CA LYS A 432 -9.68 16.45 17.85
C LYS A 432 -9.96 16.50 19.35
N PHE A 433 -9.70 15.40 20.07
CA PHE A 433 -9.85 15.32 21.52
C PHE A 433 -8.89 16.27 22.26
N ALA A 434 -7.66 16.44 21.77
CA ALA A 434 -6.71 17.38 22.35
C ALA A 434 -7.18 18.84 22.19
N LEU A 435 -7.77 19.21 21.05
CA LEU A 435 -8.33 20.55 20.84
C LEU A 435 -9.49 20.86 21.78
N SER A 436 -10.41 19.91 22.00
CA SER A 436 -11.52 20.11 22.96
C SER A 436 -11.00 20.30 24.39
N ASN A 437 -9.81 19.79 24.70
CA ASN A 437 -9.11 19.98 25.96
C ASN A 437 -8.12 21.17 25.95
N LYS A 438 -8.16 22.04 24.94
CA LYS A 438 -7.31 23.24 24.78
C LYS A 438 -5.79 22.95 24.69
N ALA A 439 -5.41 21.72 24.36
CA ALA A 439 -4.02 21.35 24.12
C ALA A 439 -3.56 21.76 22.71
N LYS A 440 -2.30 22.19 22.57
CA LYS A 440 -1.73 22.47 21.24
C LYS A 440 -1.36 21.17 20.52
N ILE A 441 -1.69 21.07 19.24
CA ILE A 441 -1.35 19.89 18.44
C ILE A 441 0.04 20.03 17.80
N ILE A 442 0.84 18.97 17.88
CA ILE A 442 1.97 18.70 16.99
C ILE A 442 1.57 17.48 16.15
N SER A 443 1.37 17.68 14.85
CA SER A 443 0.96 16.58 13.97
C SER A 443 2.11 15.62 13.68
N GLY A 444 1.80 14.33 13.59
CA GLY A 444 2.73 13.27 13.16
C GLY A 444 3.29 13.49 11.76
N ARG A 445 2.61 14.29 10.92
CA ARG A 445 3.11 14.73 9.61
C ARG A 445 4.47 15.43 9.71
N THR A 446 4.70 16.20 10.76
CA THR A 446 5.99 16.87 11.01
C THR A 446 7.11 15.87 11.30
N VAL A 447 6.81 14.85 12.10
CA VAL A 447 7.77 13.76 12.38
C VAL A 447 8.05 12.99 11.11
N LEU A 448 7.01 12.60 10.36
CA LEU A 448 7.09 11.88 9.09
C LEU A 448 8.00 12.59 8.09
N LEU A 449 7.83 13.91 7.93
CA LEU A 449 8.64 14.71 7.01
C LEU A 449 10.12 14.72 7.42
N HIS A 450 10.43 15.00 8.69
CA HIS A 450 11.81 15.12 9.14
C HIS A 450 12.54 13.77 9.16
N GLN A 451 11.87 12.69 9.56
CA GLN A 451 12.46 11.36 9.52
C GLN A 451 12.71 10.92 8.08
N ALA A 452 11.79 11.20 7.15
CA ALA A 452 11.92 10.81 5.74
C ALA A 452 13.00 11.62 5.03
N LYS A 453 13.10 12.93 5.32
CA LYS A 453 14.18 13.76 4.78
C LYS A 453 15.55 13.23 5.20
N LEU A 454 15.69 12.74 6.43
CA LEU A 454 16.95 12.12 6.87
C LEU A 454 17.20 10.78 6.18
N GLN A 455 16.17 9.94 6.01
CA GLN A 455 16.28 8.70 5.23
C GLN A 455 16.75 8.97 3.80
N PHE A 456 16.10 9.91 3.11
CA PHE A 456 16.42 10.27 1.74
C PHE A 456 17.86 10.79 1.61
N ARG A 457 18.31 11.66 2.53
CA ARG A 457 19.71 12.12 2.55
C ARG A 457 20.72 11.00 2.77
N ILE A 458 20.40 10.03 3.61
CA ILE A 458 21.27 8.87 3.84
C ILE A 458 21.32 8.01 2.58
N LEU A 459 20.17 7.76 1.92
CA LEU A 459 20.12 7.04 0.66
C LEU A 459 20.97 7.74 -0.41
N GLN A 460 20.82 9.06 -0.59
CA GLN A 460 21.63 9.81 -1.54
C GLN A 460 23.13 9.65 -1.28
N LYS A 461 23.55 9.88 -0.04
CA LYS A 461 24.96 9.82 0.33
C LYS A 461 25.58 8.43 0.17
N LEU A 462 24.84 7.38 0.52
CA LEU A 462 25.38 6.01 0.56
C LEU A 462 25.13 5.23 -0.73
N PHE A 463 24.22 5.67 -1.58
CA PHE A 463 23.78 4.91 -2.75
C PHE A 463 23.90 5.67 -4.07
N PHE A 464 23.68 6.99 -4.11
CA PHE A 464 23.74 7.76 -5.36
C PHE A 464 25.04 8.54 -5.53
N ASP A 465 25.59 9.12 -4.47
CA ASP A 465 26.83 9.93 -4.53
C ASP A 465 28.10 9.08 -4.77
N TYR A 466 27.96 7.75 -4.88
CA TYR A 466 29.03 6.80 -5.19
C TYR A 466 28.98 6.28 -6.65
N PHE A 467 28.16 6.87 -7.52
CA PHE A 467 28.06 6.52 -8.94
C PHE A 467 28.21 7.73 -9.87
#